data_AF-A0A961GG29-F1
#
_entry.id   AF-A0A961GG29-F1
#
_cell.length_a   1.000
_cell.length_b   1.000
_cell.length_c   1.000
_cell.angle_alpha   90.00
_cell.angle_beta   90.00
_cell.angle_gamma   90.00
#
_symmetry.space_group_name_H-M   'P 1'
#
loop_
_entity.id
_entity.type
_entity.pdbx_description
1 polymer ?
#
loop_
_entity_poly.entity_id
_entity_poly.type
_entity_poly.pdbx_seq_one_letter_code
_entity_poly.pdbx_strand_id
1 'polypeptide(L)'
;MEMTTPAMAPNTGPNPEWFEEDRTGENLTRGVRFGSPRIPQTPMGTGVEPPLPEWVDVSQTLERWFAFVDICGFTSFTERSGSLAALDQLTRFRDCVRSVTARRGVRVLKWLGDGALLVGVDPGPVIAAVCELSLRFKEDAFDVHAGIAGGHVLLFEGDDYIGPAANHASRLCEAANPGEVLALGVHGHLPDWVEAAGSRTVNASGIGAIEDVLSLRVSDDLHDRRTMEHRIAG
;
A
#
# COMPACT_ATOMS: atom_id res chain seq x y z
N MET A 1 14.15 -75.38 -18.91
CA MET A 1 13.11 -74.85 -18.00
C MET A 1 13.73 -73.64 -17.34
N GLU A 2 13.75 -72.53 -18.07
CA GLU A 2 14.35 -71.26 -17.63
C GLU A 2 13.22 -70.28 -17.37
N MET A 3 13.15 -69.78 -16.13
CA MET A 3 12.20 -68.78 -15.66
C MET A 3 12.72 -67.40 -16.03
N THR A 4 11.96 -66.67 -16.85
CA THR A 4 12.26 -65.28 -17.23
C THR A 4 11.69 -64.32 -16.18
N THR A 5 12.57 -63.56 -15.53
CA THR A 5 12.26 -62.43 -14.64
C THR A 5 11.76 -61.23 -15.47
N PRO A 6 10.71 -60.49 -15.04
CA PRO A 6 10.28 -59.28 -15.77
C PRO A 6 11.17 -58.07 -15.44
N ALA A 7 11.45 -57.27 -16.47
CA ALA A 7 12.28 -56.07 -16.41
C ALA A 7 11.55 -54.90 -15.71
N MET A 8 12.31 -54.19 -14.87
CA MET A 8 11.91 -53.01 -14.12
C MET A 8 11.89 -51.78 -15.04
N ALA A 9 10.76 -51.08 -15.13
CA ALA A 9 10.63 -49.86 -15.92
C ALA A 9 11.41 -48.69 -15.27
N PRO A 10 12.05 -47.79 -16.05
CA PRO A 10 12.74 -46.63 -15.51
C PRO A 10 11.74 -45.62 -14.94
N ASN A 11 12.03 -45.18 -13.71
CA ASN A 11 11.35 -44.14 -12.96
C ASN A 11 11.43 -42.79 -13.70
N THR A 12 10.40 -42.43 -14.47
CA THR A 12 10.20 -41.07 -14.98
C THR A 12 9.52 -40.24 -13.90
N GLY A 13 10.29 -39.81 -12.91
CA GLY A 13 9.92 -38.68 -12.07
C GLY A 13 9.88 -37.40 -12.93
N PRO A 14 8.95 -36.48 -12.70
CA PRO A 14 8.95 -35.20 -13.40
C PRO A 14 10.20 -34.40 -13.02
N ASN A 15 10.91 -33.96 -14.05
CA ASN A 15 12.07 -33.07 -14.02
C ASN A 15 11.69 -31.72 -13.35
N PRO A 16 12.53 -31.09 -12.51
CA PRO A 16 12.20 -29.83 -11.87
C PRO A 16 12.48 -28.67 -12.85
N GLU A 17 11.47 -28.26 -13.60
CA GLU A 17 11.49 -27.01 -14.37
C GLU A 17 10.95 -25.87 -13.49
N TRP A 18 11.84 -25.29 -12.67
CA TRP A 18 11.65 -23.96 -12.11
C TRP A 18 12.77 -23.07 -12.67
N PHE A 19 12.36 -22.00 -13.33
CA PHE A 19 13.09 -20.82 -13.82
C PHE A 19 12.85 -20.57 -15.31
N GLU A 20 11.64 -20.11 -15.62
CA GLU A 20 11.47 -19.14 -16.70
C GLU A 20 10.46 -18.08 -16.25
N GLU A 21 10.97 -16.85 -16.22
CA GLU A 21 10.37 -15.63 -15.70
C GLU A 21 9.31 -15.15 -16.70
N ASP A 22 8.04 -15.52 -16.49
CA ASP A 22 6.95 -15.04 -17.34
C ASP A 22 6.61 -13.59 -17.01
N ARG A 23 7.25 -12.67 -17.74
CA ARG A 23 7.05 -11.21 -17.72
C ARG A 23 5.83 -10.80 -18.53
N THR A 24 4.75 -11.57 -18.48
CA THR A 24 3.47 -11.17 -19.03
C THR A 24 2.55 -10.78 -17.88
N GLY A 25 2.22 -9.48 -17.82
CA GLY A 25 1.28 -8.92 -16.86
C GLY A 25 -0.14 -9.41 -17.13
N GLU A 26 -0.42 -10.68 -16.83
CA GLU A 26 -1.78 -11.16 -16.73
C GLU A 26 -2.44 -10.48 -15.54
N ASN A 27 -3.50 -9.74 -15.83
CA ASN A 27 -4.29 -9.10 -14.80
C ASN A 27 -5.00 -10.19 -13.97
N LEU A 28 -4.41 -10.56 -12.84
CA LEU A 28 -4.92 -11.54 -11.87
C LEU A 28 -6.35 -11.26 -11.39
N THR A 29 -6.87 -10.06 -11.66
CA THR A 29 -8.23 -9.67 -11.31
C THR A 29 -9.25 -9.87 -12.44
N ARG A 30 -8.86 -10.42 -13.59
CA ARG A 30 -9.76 -10.63 -14.75
C ARG A 30 -10.82 -11.68 -14.41
N GLY A 31 -12.07 -11.23 -14.23
CA GLY A 31 -13.22 -12.08 -13.90
C GLY A 31 -13.56 -12.15 -12.42
N VAL A 32 -12.71 -11.61 -11.53
CA VAL A 32 -13.02 -11.45 -10.11
C VAL A 32 -14.00 -10.29 -9.97
N ARG A 33 -15.25 -10.58 -9.59
CA ARG A 33 -16.23 -9.54 -9.25
C ARG A 33 -15.96 -9.04 -7.84
N PHE A 34 -15.26 -7.92 -7.72
CA PHE A 34 -15.18 -7.17 -6.46
C PHE A 34 -16.53 -6.50 -6.22
N GLY A 35 -17.18 -6.86 -5.11
CA GLY A 35 -18.48 -6.34 -4.73
C GLY A 35 -18.95 -7.00 -3.45
N SER A 36 -19.89 -6.37 -2.76
CA SER A 36 -20.45 -6.88 -1.51
C SER A 36 -20.87 -8.35 -1.68
N PRO A 37 -20.53 -9.23 -0.73
CA PRO A 37 -20.87 -10.64 -0.80
C PRO A 37 -22.38 -10.85 -1.01
N ARG A 38 -22.76 -11.83 -1.84
CA ARG A 38 -24.18 -12.18 -2.05
C ARG A 38 -24.81 -12.97 -0.90
N ILE A 39 -24.10 -13.09 0.23
CA ILE A 39 -24.58 -13.76 1.43
C ILE A 39 -25.01 -12.68 2.43
N PRO A 40 -26.21 -12.75 3.04
CA PRO A 40 -26.73 -11.72 3.95
C PRO A 40 -25.94 -11.52 5.26
N GLN A 41 -24.82 -12.22 5.43
CA GLN A 41 -24.09 -12.38 6.68
C GLN A 41 -22.60 -12.61 6.38
N THR A 42 -21.96 -11.85 5.50
CA THR A 42 -20.50 -11.90 5.48
C THR A 42 -19.99 -11.22 6.74
N PRO A 43 -19.17 -11.91 7.54
CA PRO A 43 -18.40 -11.30 8.60
C PRO A 43 -17.85 -9.96 8.12
N MET A 44 -17.93 -8.93 8.94
CA MET A 44 -17.47 -7.58 8.61
C MET A 44 -15.93 -7.52 8.42
N GLY A 45 -15.26 -8.69 8.43
CA GLY A 45 -13.83 -8.85 8.29
C GLY A 45 -13.08 -8.38 9.54
N THR A 46 -13.79 -8.25 10.67
CA THR A 46 -13.23 -7.78 11.94
C THR A 46 -12.38 -8.84 12.61
N GLY A 47 -12.58 -10.11 12.28
CA GLY A 47 -11.87 -11.25 12.86
C GLY A 47 -12.41 -11.68 14.23
N VAL A 48 -13.52 -11.08 14.69
CA VAL A 48 -14.21 -11.44 15.94
C VAL A 48 -15.53 -12.18 15.70
N GLU A 49 -15.87 -12.42 14.44
CA GLU A 49 -17.11 -13.11 14.09
C GLU A 49 -17.05 -14.60 14.46
N PRO A 50 -18.21 -15.22 14.76
CA PRO A 50 -18.27 -16.65 15.06
C PRO A 50 -17.67 -17.50 13.94
N PRO A 51 -17.11 -18.69 14.26
CA PRO A 51 -16.54 -19.56 13.24
C PRO A 51 -17.60 -19.93 12.21
N LEU A 52 -17.26 -19.81 10.92
CA LEU A 52 -18.12 -20.25 9.83
C LEU A 52 -18.04 -21.78 9.68
N PRO A 53 -19.14 -22.46 9.33
CA PRO A 53 -19.10 -23.87 8.96
C PRO A 53 -18.13 -24.14 7.81
N GLU A 54 -17.44 -25.28 7.83
CA GLU A 54 -16.39 -25.65 6.85
C GLU A 54 -16.84 -25.63 5.38
N TRP A 55 -18.15 -25.75 5.12
CA TRP A 55 -18.73 -25.74 3.78
C TRP A 55 -18.99 -24.33 3.23
N VAL A 56 -18.78 -23.28 4.02
CA VAL A 56 -18.91 -21.89 3.57
C VAL A 56 -17.62 -21.47 2.87
N ASP A 57 -17.71 -21.17 1.58
CA ASP A 57 -16.62 -20.53 0.84
C ASP A 57 -16.45 -19.09 1.32
N VAL A 58 -15.51 -18.91 2.25
CA VAL A 58 -15.11 -17.59 2.74
C VAL A 58 -14.15 -17.02 1.71
N SER A 59 -14.67 -16.32 0.71
CA SER A 59 -13.84 -15.34 0.01
C SER A 59 -13.30 -14.43 1.11
N GLN A 60 -11.99 -14.48 1.41
CA GLN A 60 -11.34 -13.71 2.48
C GLN A 60 -11.29 -12.23 2.12
N THR A 61 -12.46 -11.65 1.89
CA THR A 61 -12.64 -10.27 1.53
C THR A 61 -12.57 -9.46 2.81
N LEU A 62 -11.50 -8.69 2.93
CA LEU A 62 -11.22 -7.83 4.07
C LEU A 62 -11.32 -6.39 3.60
N GLU A 63 -11.86 -5.51 4.41
CA GLU A 63 -11.69 -4.08 4.19
C GLU A 63 -10.29 -3.67 4.66
N ARG A 64 -9.50 -3.07 3.77
CA ARG A 64 -8.14 -2.62 4.06
C ARG A 64 -7.85 -1.28 3.41
N TRP A 65 -6.94 -0.56 4.05
CA TRP A 65 -6.46 0.75 3.61
C TRP A 65 -5.02 0.64 3.18
N PHE A 66 -4.75 1.07 1.96
CA PHE A 66 -3.42 1.05 1.36
C PHE A 66 -2.92 2.46 1.19
N ALA A 67 -1.62 2.65 1.40
CA ALA A 67 -0.94 3.86 0.99
C ALA A 67 0.36 3.54 0.28
N PHE A 68 0.59 4.21 -0.84
CA PHE A 68 1.92 4.29 -1.45
C PHE A 68 2.54 5.60 -1.02
N VAL A 69 3.80 5.56 -0.61
CA VAL A 69 4.62 6.74 -0.29
C VAL A 69 5.94 6.60 -1.03
N ASP A 70 6.35 7.62 -1.75
CA ASP A 70 7.55 7.57 -2.60
C ASP A 70 8.38 8.86 -2.51
N ILE A 71 9.68 8.75 -2.77
CA ILE A 71 10.63 9.86 -2.78
C ILE A 71 10.56 10.58 -4.13
N CYS A 72 10.30 11.88 -4.11
CA CYS A 72 10.21 12.65 -5.34
C CYS A 72 11.57 12.77 -6.06
N GLY A 73 11.63 12.31 -7.32
CA GLY A 73 12.78 12.53 -8.20
C GLY A 73 14.05 11.74 -7.81
N PHE A 74 13.91 10.67 -7.02
CA PHE A 74 15.03 9.88 -6.51
C PHE A 74 15.90 9.26 -7.61
N THR A 75 15.29 8.74 -8.69
CA THR A 75 16.05 8.18 -9.82
C THR A 75 16.99 9.22 -10.42
N SER A 76 16.47 10.41 -10.74
CA SER A 76 17.28 11.49 -11.31
C SER A 76 18.29 12.05 -10.30
N PHE A 77 17.99 12.04 -9.00
CA PHE A 77 18.95 12.40 -7.96
C PHE A 77 20.11 11.40 -7.91
N THR A 78 19.82 10.10 -7.97
CA THR A 78 20.83 9.04 -7.96
C THR A 78 21.81 9.17 -9.13
N GLU A 79 21.30 9.48 -10.32
CA GLU A 79 22.13 9.70 -11.52
C GLU A 79 23.07 10.91 -11.37
N ARG A 80 22.63 11.99 -10.73
CA ARG A 80 23.41 13.23 -10.59
C ARG A 80 24.38 13.21 -9.41
N SER A 81 23.96 12.64 -8.28
CA SER A 81 24.65 12.74 -6.99
C SER A 81 25.39 11.45 -6.60
N GLY A 82 25.17 10.36 -7.33
CA GLY A 82 25.83 9.08 -7.12
C GLY A 82 25.22 8.24 -5.99
N SER A 83 25.60 6.97 -5.94
CA SER A 83 24.94 5.95 -5.11
C SER A 83 25.06 6.18 -3.60
N LEU A 84 26.14 6.81 -3.12
CA LEU A 84 26.33 7.05 -1.68
C LEU A 84 25.33 8.09 -1.14
N ALA A 85 25.12 9.19 -1.88
CA ALA A 85 24.14 10.21 -1.49
C ALA A 85 22.71 9.67 -1.59
N ALA A 86 22.42 8.87 -2.63
CA ALA A 86 21.13 8.21 -2.77
C ALA A 86 20.85 7.21 -1.63
N LEU A 87 21.87 6.49 -1.18
CA LEU A 87 21.75 5.57 -0.05
C LEU A 87 21.43 6.29 1.26
N ASP A 88 22.00 7.48 1.49
CA ASP A 88 21.70 8.28 2.68
C ASP A 88 20.23 8.74 2.69
N GLN A 89 19.73 9.29 1.57
CA GLN A 89 18.32 9.66 1.42
C GLN A 89 17.39 8.46 1.62
N LEU A 90 17.71 7.33 1.00
CA LEU A 90 16.92 6.11 1.11
C LEU A 90 16.92 5.57 2.56
N THR A 91 18.04 5.65 3.26
CA THR A 91 18.15 5.24 4.67
C THR A 91 17.30 6.14 5.55
N ARG A 92 17.44 7.46 5.42
CA ARG A 92 16.62 8.47 6.11
C ARG A 92 15.13 8.25 5.87
N PHE A 93 14.75 7.97 4.62
CA PHE A 93 13.38 7.67 4.24
C PHE A 93 12.85 6.43 4.96
N ARG A 94 13.54 5.31 4.83
CA ARG A 94 13.13 4.01 5.39
C ARG A 94 13.03 4.04 6.91
N ASP A 95 13.96 4.70 7.58
CA ASP A 95 13.96 4.81 9.04
C ASP A 95 12.80 5.66 9.54
N CYS A 96 12.49 6.76 8.83
CA CYS A 96 11.32 7.58 9.11
C CYS A 96 10.01 6.78 8.96
N VAL A 97 9.86 6.10 7.81
CA VAL A 97 8.69 5.26 7.52
C VAL A 97 8.49 4.21 8.60
N ARG A 98 9.54 3.43 8.92
CA ARG A 98 9.48 2.40 9.99
C ARG A 98 9.07 2.99 11.33
N SER A 99 9.67 4.11 11.73
CA SER A 99 9.39 4.76 13.01
C SER A 99 7.93 5.23 13.10
N VAL A 100 7.42 5.90 12.06
CA VAL A 100 6.06 6.42 12.02
C VAL A 100 5.04 5.29 11.96
N THR A 101 5.24 4.31 11.08
CA THR A 101 4.28 3.21 10.89
C THR A 101 4.19 2.33 12.13
N ALA A 102 5.33 2.01 12.77
CA ALA A 102 5.36 1.20 13.99
C ALA A 102 4.56 1.84 15.12
N ARG A 103 4.71 3.15 15.37
CA ARG A 103 3.97 3.86 16.42
C ARG A 103 2.47 3.99 16.12
N ARG A 104 2.08 3.98 14.85
CA ARG A 104 0.69 4.15 14.43
C ARG A 104 -0.06 2.85 14.17
N GLY A 105 0.59 1.70 14.35
CA GLY A 105 -0.05 0.41 14.07
C GLY A 105 -0.31 0.17 12.57
N VAL A 106 0.46 0.84 11.71
CA VAL A 106 0.43 0.64 10.25
C VAL A 106 1.56 -0.30 9.87
N ARG A 107 1.30 -1.24 8.97
CA ARG A 107 2.32 -2.20 8.51
C ARG A 107 2.95 -1.70 7.21
N VAL A 108 4.28 -1.75 7.13
CA VAL A 108 4.96 -1.72 5.82
C VAL A 108 4.75 -3.09 5.18
N LEU A 109 3.94 -3.13 4.15
CA LEU A 109 3.62 -4.37 3.43
C LEU A 109 4.80 -4.79 2.55
N LYS A 110 5.27 -3.87 1.69
CA LYS A 110 6.37 -4.10 0.73
C LYS A 110 7.19 -2.81 0.58
N TRP A 111 8.51 -2.97 0.40
CA TRP A 111 9.39 -1.87 -0.05
C TRP A 111 9.48 -1.89 -1.58
N LEU A 112 9.49 -0.72 -2.21
CA LEU A 112 9.41 -0.55 -3.67
C LEU A 112 10.61 0.25 -4.18
N GLY A 113 11.82 -0.18 -3.83
CA GLY A 113 13.02 0.63 -4.07
C GLY A 113 13.03 1.85 -3.15
N ASP A 114 12.75 3.02 -3.72
CA ASP A 114 12.58 4.33 -3.08
C ASP A 114 11.19 4.56 -2.47
N GLY A 115 10.21 3.74 -2.85
CA GLY A 115 8.87 3.79 -2.27
C GLY A 115 8.59 2.76 -1.18
N ALA A 116 7.44 2.90 -0.53
CA ALA A 116 6.87 1.95 0.41
C ALA A 116 5.37 1.76 0.16
N LEU A 117 4.92 0.50 0.18
CA LEU A 117 3.52 0.13 0.26
C LEU A 117 3.16 -0.14 1.72
N LEU A 118 2.22 0.64 2.23
CA LEU A 118 1.69 0.55 3.58
C LEU A 118 0.29 -0.08 3.56
N VAL A 119 -0.03 -0.84 4.61
CA VAL A 119 -1.37 -1.39 4.82
C VAL A 119 -1.83 -1.15 6.26
N GLY A 120 -3.10 -0.78 6.42
CA GLY A 120 -3.78 -0.65 7.70
C GLY A 120 -5.17 -1.26 7.68
N VAL A 121 -5.65 -1.61 8.88
CA VAL A 121 -7.04 -2.08 9.08
C VAL A 121 -8.01 -0.91 9.04
N ASP A 122 -7.65 0.20 9.69
CA ASP A 122 -8.46 1.42 9.78
C ASP A 122 -7.88 2.57 8.94
N PRO A 123 -8.74 3.46 8.39
CA PRO A 123 -8.29 4.60 7.61
C PRO A 123 -7.49 5.61 8.42
N GLY A 124 -7.97 5.96 9.62
CA GLY A 124 -7.40 7.03 10.45
C GLY A 124 -5.90 6.87 10.71
N PRO A 125 -5.43 5.71 11.19
CA PRO A 125 -4.00 5.45 11.37
C PRO A 125 -3.15 5.56 10.09
N VAL A 126 -3.68 5.10 8.94
CA VAL A 126 -2.98 5.19 7.64
C VAL A 126 -2.86 6.65 7.20
N ILE A 127 -3.95 7.42 7.24
CA ILE A 127 -3.97 8.85 6.94
C ILE A 127 -2.98 9.59 7.84
N ALA A 128 -3.05 9.34 9.14
CA ALA A 128 -2.18 9.96 10.13
C ALA A 128 -0.69 9.63 9.92
N ALA A 129 -0.37 8.41 9.49
CA ALA A 129 1.01 8.01 9.18
C ALA A 129 1.54 8.75 7.96
N VAL A 130 0.77 8.77 6.87
CA VAL A 130 1.17 9.42 5.61
C VAL A 130 1.31 10.93 5.76
N CYS A 131 0.35 11.60 6.41
CA CYS A 131 0.43 13.04 6.65
C CYS A 131 1.58 13.43 7.58
N GLU A 132 1.92 12.59 8.57
CA GLU A 132 3.11 12.81 9.39
C GLU A 132 4.41 12.64 8.60
N LEU A 133 4.48 11.66 7.69
CA LEU A 133 5.64 11.49 6.82
C LEU A 133 5.82 12.72 5.93
N SER A 134 4.75 13.18 5.25
CA SER A 134 4.77 14.42 4.46
C SER A 134 5.28 15.61 5.28
N LEU A 135 4.79 15.78 6.53
CA LEU A 135 5.25 16.84 7.42
C LEU A 135 6.75 16.73 7.77
N ARG A 136 7.24 15.52 8.06
CA ARG A 136 8.64 15.29 8.43
C ARG A 136 9.60 15.54 7.28
N PHE A 137 9.19 15.23 6.04
CA PHE A 137 10.03 15.41 4.86
C PHE A 137 9.93 16.82 4.25
N LYS A 138 8.91 17.60 4.59
CA LYS A 138 8.77 19.00 4.14
C LYS A 138 9.99 19.88 4.46
N GLU A 139 10.72 19.56 5.53
CA GLU A 139 11.95 20.28 5.96
C GLU A 139 13.24 19.52 5.60
N ASP A 140 13.14 18.31 5.02
CA ASP A 140 14.29 17.53 4.58
C ASP A 140 14.78 17.99 3.19
N ALA A 141 15.89 17.40 2.72
CA ALA A 141 16.49 17.72 1.42
C ALA A 141 15.67 17.22 0.20
N PHE A 142 14.58 16.50 0.43
CA PHE A 142 13.73 15.94 -0.62
C PHE A 142 12.28 15.82 -0.12
N ASP A 143 11.33 15.97 -1.04
CA ASP A 143 9.92 15.76 -0.78
C ASP A 143 9.53 14.29 -0.94
N VAL A 144 8.40 13.94 -0.30
CA VAL A 144 7.68 12.71 -0.57
C VAL A 144 6.29 13.02 -1.09
N HIS A 145 5.74 12.13 -1.90
CA HIS A 145 4.36 12.18 -2.36
C HIS A 145 3.67 10.85 -2.04
N ALA A 146 2.35 10.88 -1.93
CA ALA A 146 1.60 9.71 -1.49
C ALA A 146 0.20 9.61 -2.08
N GLY A 147 -0.27 8.37 -2.20
CA GLY A 147 -1.64 8.02 -2.57
C GLY A 147 -2.25 7.05 -1.59
N ILE A 148 -3.48 7.30 -1.14
CA ILE A 148 -4.22 6.51 -0.15
C ILE A 148 -5.53 6.03 -0.76
N ALA A 149 -5.88 4.77 -0.59
CA ALA A 149 -7.21 4.27 -0.92
C ALA A 149 -7.61 3.10 -0.03
N GLY A 150 -8.90 3.06 0.32
CA GLY A 150 -9.52 1.98 1.08
C GLY A 150 -10.47 1.16 0.22
N GLY A 151 -10.67 -0.10 0.61
CA GLY A 151 -11.73 -0.91 0.03
C GLY A 151 -11.59 -2.40 0.35
N HIS A 152 -12.52 -3.15 -0.22
CA HIS A 152 -12.57 -4.60 -0.09
C HIS A 152 -11.49 -5.25 -0.95
N VAL A 153 -10.67 -6.11 -0.34
CA VAL A 153 -9.56 -6.84 -0.96
C VAL A 153 -9.59 -8.30 -0.57
N LEU A 154 -9.08 -9.17 -1.43
CA LEU A 154 -8.84 -10.58 -1.10
C LEU A 154 -7.45 -10.73 -0.49
N LEU A 155 -7.35 -11.44 0.64
CA LEU A 155 -6.07 -11.90 1.15
C LEU A 155 -5.70 -13.23 0.46
N PHE A 156 -4.56 -13.23 -0.23
CA PHE A 156 -4.00 -14.37 -0.94
C PHE A 156 -2.67 -14.76 -0.29
N GLU A 157 -2.43 -16.07 -0.10
CA GLU A 157 -1.22 -16.63 0.52
C GLU A 157 -0.82 -16.02 1.88
N GLY A 158 -1.76 -15.38 2.57
CA GLY A 158 -1.60 -14.87 3.94
C GLY A 158 -0.96 -13.49 4.06
N ASP A 159 -0.32 -12.96 3.02
CA ASP A 159 0.29 -11.62 3.05
C ASP A 159 0.17 -10.81 1.76
N ASP A 160 -0.45 -11.34 0.70
CA ASP A 160 -0.68 -10.61 -0.53
C ASP A 160 -2.14 -10.14 -0.64
N TYR A 161 -2.33 -8.85 -0.93
CA TYR A 161 -3.67 -8.26 -1.02
C TYR A 161 -4.01 -7.98 -2.47
N ILE A 162 -5.10 -8.60 -2.95
CA ILE A 162 -5.56 -8.46 -4.32
C ILE A 162 -6.88 -7.68 -4.33
N GLY A 163 -6.88 -6.52 -4.97
CA GLY A 163 -8.09 -5.74 -5.18
C GLY A 163 -7.85 -4.32 -5.67
N PRO A 164 -8.93 -3.59 -5.98
CA PRO A 164 -8.85 -2.27 -6.60
C PRO A 164 -8.22 -1.20 -5.68
N ALA A 165 -8.33 -1.35 -4.35
CA ALA A 165 -7.83 -0.37 -3.40
C ALA A 165 -6.32 -0.14 -3.50
N ALA A 166 -5.52 -1.21 -3.59
CA ALA A 166 -4.07 -1.09 -3.76
C ALA A 166 -3.71 -0.43 -5.11
N ASN A 167 -4.43 -0.78 -6.18
CA ASN A 167 -4.23 -0.17 -7.50
C ASN A 167 -4.58 1.32 -7.51
N HIS A 168 -5.69 1.72 -6.88
CA HIS A 168 -6.05 3.13 -6.74
C HIS A 168 -4.99 3.89 -5.94
N ALA A 169 -4.55 3.37 -4.78
CA ALA A 169 -3.52 4.01 -3.97
C ALA A 169 -2.21 4.23 -4.77
N SER A 170 -1.78 3.25 -5.56
CA SER A 170 -0.62 3.37 -6.44
C SER A 170 -0.79 4.48 -7.48
N ARG A 171 -1.93 4.50 -8.18
CA ARG A 171 -2.21 5.53 -9.21
C ARG A 171 -2.35 6.94 -8.64
N LEU A 172 -2.92 7.06 -7.44
CA LEU A 172 -2.98 8.33 -6.74
C LEU A 172 -1.60 8.81 -6.33
N CYS A 173 -0.71 7.92 -5.91
CA CYS A 173 0.68 8.27 -5.60
C CYS A 173 1.39 8.77 -6.85
N GLU A 174 1.30 8.05 -7.98
CA GLU A 174 1.88 8.48 -9.26
C GLU A 174 1.36 9.85 -9.72
N ALA A 175 0.10 10.18 -9.44
CA ALA A 175 -0.53 11.45 -9.82
C ALA A 175 -0.30 12.60 -8.81
N ALA A 176 0.26 12.31 -7.64
CA ALA A 176 0.51 13.30 -6.60
C ALA A 176 1.76 14.13 -6.92
N ASN A 177 1.67 15.45 -6.76
CA ASN A 177 2.82 16.36 -6.86
C ASN A 177 3.79 16.18 -5.68
N PRO A 178 5.03 16.70 -5.75
CA PRO A 178 5.92 16.72 -4.60
C PRO A 178 5.28 17.33 -3.35
N GLY A 179 5.36 16.61 -2.23
CA GLY A 179 4.74 16.99 -0.96
C GLY A 179 3.23 16.69 -0.87
N GLU A 180 2.58 16.29 -1.96
CA GLU A 180 1.14 16.09 -2.02
C GLU A 180 0.72 14.69 -1.54
N VAL A 181 -0.40 14.67 -0.79
CA VAL A 181 -1.07 13.44 -0.37
C VAL A 181 -2.45 13.38 -1.00
N LEU A 182 -2.68 12.41 -1.88
CA LEU A 182 -3.98 12.15 -2.48
C LEU A 182 -4.68 10.98 -1.81
N ALA A 183 -5.99 11.07 -1.64
CA ALA A 183 -6.75 10.05 -0.95
C ALA A 183 -8.14 9.82 -1.57
N LEU A 184 -8.55 8.56 -1.63
CA LEU A 184 -9.89 8.15 -2.07
C LEU A 184 -10.62 7.44 -0.93
N GLY A 185 -11.89 7.79 -0.73
CA GLY A 185 -12.79 7.15 0.23
C GLY A 185 -12.57 7.55 1.69
N VAL A 186 -11.65 8.46 2.00
CA VAL A 186 -11.28 8.83 3.38
C VAL A 186 -12.24 9.80 4.09
N HIS A 187 -13.36 10.14 3.46
CA HIS A 187 -14.35 11.08 4.02
C HIS A 187 -14.84 10.61 5.40
N GLY A 188 -14.84 11.50 6.39
CA GLY A 188 -15.28 11.19 7.76
C GLY A 188 -14.25 10.44 8.62
N HIS A 189 -13.07 10.14 8.08
CA HIS A 189 -12.00 9.41 8.79
C HIS A 189 -10.73 10.25 9.02
N LEU A 190 -10.76 11.54 8.69
CA LEU A 190 -9.62 12.43 8.86
C LEU A 190 -9.35 12.64 10.36
N PRO A 191 -8.11 12.46 10.83
CA PRO A 191 -7.72 12.93 12.16
C PRO A 191 -7.95 14.44 12.29
N ASP A 192 -8.24 14.93 13.51
CA ASP A 192 -8.57 16.35 13.79
C ASP A 192 -7.53 17.40 13.33
N TRP A 193 -6.34 16.94 12.96
CA TRP A 193 -5.23 17.77 12.52
C TRP A 193 -4.89 17.63 11.03
N VAL A 194 -5.71 16.87 10.30
CA VAL A 194 -5.62 16.69 8.86
C VAL A 194 -6.92 17.22 8.26
N GLU A 195 -6.79 18.04 7.22
CA GLU A 195 -7.92 18.61 6.50
C GLU A 195 -7.84 18.30 5.01
N ALA A 196 -9.00 18.24 4.36
CA ALA A 196 -9.08 18.15 2.90
C ALA A 196 -8.94 19.57 2.31
N ALA A 197 -7.87 19.80 1.56
CA ALA A 197 -7.60 21.06 0.87
C ALA A 197 -8.51 21.26 -0.36
N GLY A 198 -9.06 20.18 -0.89
CA GLY A 198 -9.97 20.18 -2.03
C GLY A 198 -10.18 18.78 -2.58
N SER A 199 -11.05 18.66 -3.59
CA SER A 199 -11.28 17.41 -4.32
C SER A 199 -11.05 17.59 -5.83
N ARG A 200 -10.63 16.53 -6.52
CA ARG A 200 -10.49 16.50 -7.98
C ARG A 200 -10.70 15.11 -8.56
N THR A 201 -10.89 15.05 -9.88
CA THR A 201 -10.80 13.81 -10.65
C THR A 201 -9.35 13.57 -11.06
N VAL A 202 -8.86 12.34 -10.87
CA VAL A 202 -7.54 11.89 -11.33
C VAL A 202 -7.72 10.90 -12.47
N ASN A 203 -7.11 11.17 -13.62
CA ASN A 203 -7.10 10.21 -14.74
C ASN A 203 -5.91 9.27 -14.60
N ALA A 204 -6.18 7.99 -14.33
CA ALA A 204 -5.17 6.99 -14.07
C ALA A 204 -5.07 5.97 -15.22
N SER A 205 -3.86 5.72 -15.70
CA SER A 205 -3.61 4.75 -16.76
C SER A 205 -4.05 3.34 -16.34
N GLY A 206 -4.79 2.66 -17.21
CA GLY A 206 -5.30 1.30 -16.98
C GLY A 206 -6.49 1.19 -16.00
N ILE A 207 -6.92 2.29 -15.38
CA ILE A 207 -8.08 2.32 -14.46
C ILE A 207 -9.17 3.26 -14.97
N GLY A 208 -8.81 4.39 -15.58
CA GLY A 208 -9.74 5.43 -16.03
C GLY A 208 -9.82 6.60 -15.05
N ALA A 209 -10.94 7.31 -15.05
CA ALA A 209 -11.17 8.44 -14.15
C ALA A 209 -11.48 7.95 -12.73
N ILE A 210 -10.72 8.47 -11.76
CA ILE A 210 -10.96 8.30 -10.32
C ILE A 210 -11.55 9.61 -9.82
N GLU A 211 -12.84 9.62 -9.52
CA GLU A 211 -13.58 10.80 -9.02
C GLU A 211 -13.41 10.96 -7.51
N ASP A 212 -13.77 12.14 -6.98
CA ASP A 212 -13.77 12.46 -5.54
C ASP A 212 -12.44 12.19 -4.81
N VAL A 213 -11.31 12.39 -5.50
CA VAL A 213 -9.98 12.29 -4.89
C VAL A 213 -9.72 13.54 -4.06
N LEU A 214 -9.46 13.37 -2.78
CA LEU A 214 -9.11 14.46 -1.86
C LEU A 214 -7.61 14.73 -1.88
N SER A 215 -7.25 16.01 -1.85
CA SER A 215 -5.90 16.45 -1.49
C SER A 215 -5.87 16.73 0.01
N LEU A 216 -5.01 16.02 0.74
CA LEU A 216 -4.92 16.12 2.19
C LEU A 216 -3.76 17.03 2.59
N ARG A 217 -3.96 17.87 3.60
CA ARG A 217 -2.92 18.70 4.21
C ARG A 217 -2.98 18.65 5.73
N VAL A 218 -1.83 18.86 6.36
CA VAL A 218 -1.76 19.09 7.81
C VAL A 218 -2.29 20.48 8.11
N SER A 219 -3.19 20.59 9.08
CA SER A 219 -3.78 21.87 9.48
C SER A 219 -2.72 22.83 9.99
N ASP A 220 -2.85 24.11 9.61
CA ASP A 220 -1.91 25.18 9.97
C ASP A 220 -1.80 25.34 11.51
N ASP A 221 -2.88 25.09 12.27
CA ASP A 221 -2.92 25.13 13.74
C ASP A 221 -1.97 24.13 14.43
N LEU A 222 -1.58 23.03 13.76
CA LEU A 222 -0.55 22.12 14.26
C LEU A 222 0.85 22.66 13.99
N HIS A 223 1.04 23.34 12.87
CA HIS A 223 2.32 23.93 12.50
C HIS A 223 2.72 24.99 13.54
N ASP A 224 1.78 25.86 13.89
CA ASP A 224 2.00 26.93 14.88
C ASP A 224 2.34 26.40 16.28
N ARG A 225 1.69 25.32 16.72
CA ARG A 225 1.98 24.67 18.01
C ARG A 225 3.40 24.11 18.08
N ARG A 226 3.87 23.45 17.01
CA ARG A 226 5.25 22.93 16.94
C ARG A 226 6.29 24.04 16.94
N THR A 227 6.07 25.11 16.19
CA THR A 227 6.98 26.27 16.16
C THR A 227 7.08 26.95 17.52
N MET A 228 5.99 26.99 18.30
CA MET A 228 6.01 27.52 19.66
C MET A 228 6.77 26.62 20.64
N GLU A 229 6.56 25.31 20.60
CA GLU A 229 7.26 24.36 21.48
C GLU A 229 8.78 24.36 21.27
N HIS A 230 9.24 24.43 20.01
CA HIS A 230 10.67 24.54 19.68
C HIS A 230 11.31 25.85 20.18
N ARG A 231 10.55 26.94 20.30
CA ARG A 231 11.03 28.23 20.82
C ARG A 231 11.14 28.28 22.35
N ILE A 232 10.44 27.40 23.06
CA ILE A 232 10.45 27.34 24.53
C ILE A 232 11.52 26.36 25.03
N ALA A 233 11.92 25.40 24.19
CA ALA A 233 12.92 24.37 24.51
C ALA A 233 14.37 24.73 24.12
N GLY A 234 14.60 25.92 23.53
CA GLY A 234 15.93 26.44 23.17
C GLY A 234 16.30 27.66 23.99
#